data_AF-A0AAV0PUD0-F1
#
_entry.id   AF-A0AAV0PUD0-F1
#
_cell.length_a   1.000
_cell.length_b   1.000
_cell.length_c   1.000
_cell.angle_alpha   90.00
_cell.angle_beta   90.00
_cell.angle_gamma   90.00
#
_symmetry.space_group_name_H-M   'P 1'
#
loop_
_entity.id
_entity.type
_entity.pdbx_description
1 polymer ?
#
loop_
_entity_poly.entity_id
_entity_poly.type
_entity_poly.pdbx_seq_one_letter_code
_entity_poly.pdbx_strand_id
1 'polypeptide(L)'
;MLMLVVRRAVVLEGCSSDWKGAMHGDLTFQDMYNNMELLEDEDDDSDWEPVAEPVEMISWFCTNCTMVNLGDIAHCDLCGEHKTSGILKHGFLASSKFPQEDSHIDGKIEANGNVIGFQQSALSSPTAVGFDERMLLHSEIEMKSHPHPERPDRLRAIAASLATAGIFPGRCQAIAAREITREELERVHSVEHIQTVDFTANIFSSYFTPDTYANEHSARAARLAAGLCADLASAIFSGRAKNGFALVRPPGHHAGVKQAMGFCLHNNAAVAALAAQVAGAKRVLIVDWDVHHGNGTQEIFDDNKSVLYVSLHRHEDGKFYPGTGAASEVGSKGAEGYCVNIPWSCGGVGDNDYILAFQHVVLPIATEFAPDFTIISAGFDAARGDPLGHCDVTPVGYAQMTDMLSNISGGKLLVILEGGFVTLTSSVFFQVIFHENSLHYIYCSYNLRSISSSATAVIKVLLGENPSAEVADIAPSRAGLQTVMEVLKIQKDFWPGVGASLTQLQSLWEGFSYDDKAAEKGHKMRRRAEAPVWWKWGRKRLLYHHFITRHLRAKRKREQK
;
A
#
# COMPACT_ATOMS: atom_id res chain seq x y z
N MET A 1 -1.83 52.43 21.35
CA MET A 1 -0.89 53.20 22.20
C MET A 1 -0.34 52.25 23.26
N LEU A 2 0.96 51.93 23.11
CA LEU A 2 1.92 51.36 24.05
C LEU A 2 1.64 50.06 24.84
N MET A 3 2.39 49.02 24.46
CA MET A 3 3.38 48.27 25.25
C MET A 3 3.44 48.50 26.77
N LEU A 4 3.59 47.40 27.52
CA LEU A 4 4.49 47.39 28.68
C LEU A 4 5.18 46.03 28.87
N VAL A 5 6.50 46.13 28.79
CA VAL A 5 7.56 45.15 29.08
C VAL A 5 7.77 45.07 30.59
N VAL A 6 8.04 43.88 31.13
CA VAL A 6 8.83 43.74 32.36
C VAL A 6 9.91 42.68 32.14
N ARG A 7 11.16 43.15 32.04
CA ARG A 7 12.39 42.38 32.22
C ARG A 7 12.68 42.23 33.72
N ARG A 8 13.17 41.07 34.14
CA ARG A 8 14.17 40.97 35.22
C ARG A 8 15.15 39.84 34.91
N ALA A 9 16.42 40.21 34.87
CA ALA A 9 17.58 39.34 34.77
C ALA A 9 18.22 39.18 36.14
N VAL A 10 18.79 38.00 36.43
CA VAL A 10 19.88 37.81 37.41
C VAL A 10 20.89 36.79 36.85
N VAL A 11 21.99 37.37 36.38
CA VAL A 11 23.43 37.01 36.37
C VAL A 11 23.90 35.64 36.92
N LEU A 12 24.51 34.88 36.00
CA LEU A 12 25.83 34.18 35.96
C LEU A 12 26.47 33.57 37.22
N GLU A 13 26.88 32.29 37.08
CA GLU A 13 28.22 31.80 37.45
C GLU A 13 28.56 30.55 36.60
N GLY A 14 29.75 30.53 35.99
CA GLY A 14 30.23 29.42 35.17
C GLY A 14 31.36 28.64 35.86
N CYS A 15 31.47 27.34 35.58
CA CYS A 15 32.72 26.60 35.71
C CYS A 15 32.70 25.24 34.97
N SER A 16 33.60 25.12 33.98
CA SER A 16 34.50 23.99 33.71
C SER A 16 33.99 22.54 33.54
N SER A 17 34.25 22.02 32.33
CA SER A 17 34.76 20.67 31.98
C SER A 17 34.03 19.41 32.48
N ASP A 18 33.42 18.65 31.55
CA ASP A 18 33.99 17.37 31.07
C ASP A 18 33.04 16.65 30.10
N TRP A 19 33.59 16.27 28.95
CA TRP A 19 32.99 15.39 27.96
C TRP A 19 32.87 13.96 28.48
N LYS A 20 31.65 13.42 28.60
CA LYS A 20 31.39 11.96 28.59
C LYS A 20 30.00 11.61 28.04
N GLY A 21 30.00 10.80 26.97
CA GLY A 21 29.00 9.75 26.76
C GLY A 21 27.85 10.06 25.80
N ALA A 22 28.08 9.88 24.49
CA ALA A 22 27.01 9.65 23.53
C ALA A 22 26.37 8.27 23.78
N MET A 23 25.06 8.24 24.01
CA MET A 23 24.20 7.07 23.82
C MET A 23 23.05 7.48 22.90
N HIS A 24 22.81 6.67 21.88
CA HIS A 24 21.67 6.77 20.96
C HIS A 24 20.35 6.75 21.72
N GLY A 25 19.50 7.75 21.47
CA GLY A 25 18.09 7.78 21.84
C GLY A 25 17.27 8.14 20.60
N ASP A 26 16.21 7.39 20.37
CA ASP A 26 15.26 7.51 19.26
C ASP A 26 14.59 8.90 19.24
N LEU A 27 14.49 9.49 18.05
CA LEU A 27 13.84 10.78 17.80
C LEU A 27 12.34 10.57 17.52
N THR A 28 11.47 11.36 18.14
CA THR A 28 10.03 11.38 17.83
C THR A 28 9.72 12.36 16.70
N PHE A 29 8.53 12.27 16.07
CA PHE A 29 8.13 13.14 14.94
C PHE A 29 8.11 14.64 15.28
N GLN A 30 7.95 14.99 16.57
CA GLN A 30 8.08 16.37 17.05
C GLN A 30 9.56 16.82 17.16
N ASP A 31 10.49 15.90 17.40
CA ASP A 31 11.93 16.19 17.55
C ASP A 31 12.63 16.38 16.19
N MET A 32 12.10 15.79 15.12
CA MET A 32 12.53 16.04 13.74
C MET A 32 12.12 17.43 13.25
N TYR A 33 10.98 17.95 13.72
CA TYR A 33 10.44 19.25 13.29
C TYR A 33 11.20 20.46 13.87
N ASN A 34 11.82 20.30 15.05
CA ASN A 34 12.40 21.41 15.81
C ASN A 34 13.95 21.49 15.78
N ASN A 35 14.66 20.56 15.15
CA ASN A 35 16.14 20.49 15.20
C ASN A 35 16.85 20.85 13.88
N MET A 36 16.19 21.57 12.96
CA MET A 36 16.83 22.03 11.72
C MET A 36 16.92 23.56 11.61
N GLU A 37 16.80 24.28 12.74
CA GLU A 37 17.34 25.63 12.89
C GLU A 37 18.57 25.50 13.79
N LEU A 38 19.77 25.48 13.19
CA LEU A 38 21.10 25.81 13.77
C LEU A 38 22.21 25.10 12.97
N LEU A 39 22.42 25.55 11.74
CA LEU A 39 23.73 25.50 11.07
C LEU A 39 23.83 26.75 10.17
N GLU A 40 24.00 27.90 10.81
CA GLU A 40 24.63 29.04 10.16
C GLU A 40 26.14 28.84 10.32
N ASP A 41 26.81 28.47 9.23
CA ASP A 41 28.23 28.76 9.06
C ASP A 41 28.38 29.58 7.79
N GLU A 42 28.84 30.81 7.99
CA GLU A 42 29.34 31.72 6.97
C GLU A 42 30.53 31.06 6.26
N ASP A 43 30.53 31.05 4.93
CA ASP A 43 31.74 31.35 4.17
C ASP A 43 31.38 31.83 2.77
N ASP A 44 31.95 32.99 2.47
CA ASP A 44 31.94 33.81 1.27
C ASP A 44 32.76 33.14 0.16
N ASP A 45 32.21 33.04 -1.06
CA ASP A 45 33.03 33.02 -2.27
C ASP A 45 32.23 33.46 -3.51
N SER A 46 32.81 34.46 -4.16
CA SER A 46 32.33 35.29 -5.27
C SER A 46 32.22 34.56 -6.62
N ASP A 47 31.42 35.16 -7.50
CA ASP A 47 31.43 35.09 -8.98
C ASP A 47 30.75 33.89 -9.67
N TRP A 48 29.42 33.98 -9.81
CA TRP A 48 28.73 33.45 -10.99
C TRP A 48 27.48 34.28 -11.35
N GLU A 49 27.56 35.09 -12.40
CA GLU A 49 26.39 35.77 -12.98
C GLU A 49 25.62 34.82 -13.91
N PRO A 50 24.28 34.67 -13.78
CA PRO A 50 23.49 33.93 -14.74
C PRO A 50 23.13 34.83 -15.92
N VAL A 51 23.72 34.56 -17.09
CA VAL A 51 23.25 35.15 -18.35
C VAL A 51 21.89 34.51 -18.68
N ALA A 52 20.84 35.31 -18.58
CA ALA A 52 19.50 34.95 -19.00
C ALA A 52 19.33 35.16 -20.51
N GLU A 53 19.06 34.08 -21.25
CA GLU A 53 18.11 34.12 -22.36
C GLU A 53 17.17 32.90 -22.21
N PRO A 54 15.85 33.10 -22.07
CA PRO A 54 14.92 31.97 -22.05
C PRO A 54 14.75 31.47 -23.49
N VAL A 55 15.37 30.33 -23.81
CA VAL A 55 14.99 29.57 -25.01
C VAL A 55 13.63 28.94 -24.71
N GLU A 56 12.55 29.55 -25.21
CA GLU A 56 11.24 28.89 -25.24
C GLU A 56 11.34 27.65 -26.14
N MET A 57 11.62 26.49 -25.54
CA MET A 57 11.46 25.21 -26.22
C MET A 57 9.97 24.94 -26.39
N ILE A 58 9.45 25.29 -27.57
CA ILE A 58 8.11 24.92 -28.01
C ILE A 58 8.04 23.39 -27.96
N SER A 59 7.24 22.87 -27.04
CA SER A 59 7.03 21.46 -26.82
C SER A 59 5.53 21.19 -26.77
N TRP A 60 5.10 20.03 -27.25
CA TRP A 60 3.71 19.60 -27.18
C TRP A 60 3.62 18.19 -26.62
N PHE A 61 2.61 17.97 -25.79
CA PHE A 61 2.36 16.68 -25.17
C PHE A 61 1.48 15.83 -26.08
N CYS A 62 1.93 14.62 -26.40
CA CYS A 62 1.13 13.66 -27.11
C CYS A 62 -0.08 13.27 -26.26
N THR A 63 -1.27 13.56 -26.76
CA THR A 63 -2.52 13.30 -26.04
C THR A 63 -2.87 11.81 -25.97
N ASN A 64 -2.22 10.96 -26.77
CA ASN A 64 -2.43 9.51 -26.80
C ASN A 64 -1.53 8.77 -25.80
N CYS A 65 -0.24 9.12 -25.72
CA CYS A 65 0.73 8.41 -24.87
C CYS A 65 1.45 9.31 -23.86
N THR A 66 1.03 10.56 -23.71
CA THR A 66 1.54 11.59 -22.77
C THR A 66 3.01 11.99 -22.95
N MET A 67 3.67 11.49 -23.99
CA MET A 67 5.06 11.83 -24.31
C MET A 67 5.22 13.30 -24.71
N VAL A 68 6.26 13.95 -24.20
CA VAL A 68 6.67 15.29 -24.64
C VAL A 68 7.37 15.17 -25.98
N ASN A 69 6.89 15.90 -26.99
CA ASN A 69 7.54 16.02 -28.29
C ASN A 69 8.07 17.45 -28.44
N LEU A 70 9.32 17.58 -28.87
CA LEU A 70 10.02 18.88 -28.97
C LEU A 70 9.92 19.44 -30.39
N GLY A 71 9.71 20.75 -30.52
CA GLY A 71 9.77 21.48 -31.79
C GLY A 71 8.59 21.25 -32.74
N ASP A 72 8.87 21.35 -34.05
CA ASP A 72 7.87 21.27 -35.13
C ASP A 72 7.38 19.85 -35.44
N ILE A 73 7.82 18.84 -34.68
CA ILE A 73 7.49 17.43 -34.91
C ILE A 73 5.97 17.25 -34.92
N ALA A 74 5.45 16.82 -36.07
CA ALA A 74 4.01 16.72 -36.29
C ALA A 74 3.42 15.41 -35.78
N HIS A 75 4.22 14.36 -35.55
CA HIS A 75 3.77 13.04 -35.10
C HIS A 75 4.55 12.60 -33.87
N CYS A 76 3.90 11.98 -32.90
CA CYS A 76 4.53 11.58 -31.65
C CYS A 76 5.57 10.47 -31.88
N ASP A 77 6.76 10.63 -31.29
CA ASP A 77 7.87 9.68 -31.48
C ASP A 77 7.59 8.27 -30.90
N LEU A 78 6.68 8.15 -29.93
CA LEU A 78 6.38 6.87 -29.29
C LEU A 78 5.20 6.12 -29.93
N CYS A 79 4.14 6.83 -30.32
CA CYS A 79 2.90 6.21 -30.80
C CYS A 79 2.52 6.61 -32.24
N GLY A 80 3.27 7.51 -32.87
CA GLY A 80 2.99 8.00 -34.23
C GLY A 80 1.82 8.97 -34.35
N GLU A 81 1.20 9.38 -33.24
CA GLU A 81 -0.02 10.20 -33.23
C GLU A 81 0.26 11.65 -33.68
N HIS A 82 -0.56 12.22 -34.57
CA HIS A 82 -0.37 13.59 -35.04
C HIS A 82 -0.71 14.65 -33.98
N LYS A 83 0.04 15.77 -33.93
CA LYS A 83 -0.08 16.85 -32.92
C LYS A 83 -1.43 17.57 -32.86
N THR A 84 -2.26 17.40 -33.89
CA THR A 84 -3.62 17.95 -33.97
C THR A 84 -4.71 16.87 -33.88
N SER A 85 -4.37 15.65 -33.49
CA SER A 85 -5.33 14.56 -33.37
C SER A 85 -6.42 14.89 -32.36
N GLY A 86 -7.68 14.74 -32.78
CA GLY A 86 -8.88 15.10 -32.01
C GLY A 86 -9.28 14.09 -30.93
N ILE A 87 -8.38 13.22 -30.48
CA ILE A 87 -8.68 12.13 -29.52
C ILE A 87 -9.29 12.68 -28.22
N LEU A 88 -8.93 13.90 -27.79
CA LEU A 88 -9.56 14.58 -26.66
C LEU A 88 -10.93 15.21 -26.97
N LYS A 89 -11.23 15.56 -28.23
CA LYS A 89 -12.54 16.12 -28.62
C LYS A 89 -13.62 15.04 -28.75
N HIS A 90 -13.22 13.79 -28.93
CA HIS A 90 -14.15 12.67 -29.13
C HIS A 90 -14.05 11.60 -28.03
N GLY A 91 -12.99 11.60 -27.21
CA GLY A 91 -12.76 10.61 -26.16
C GLY A 91 -12.14 9.33 -26.72
N PHE A 92 -11.31 8.68 -25.90
CA PHE A 92 -10.60 7.43 -26.25
C PHE A 92 -11.55 6.27 -26.64
N LEU A 93 -12.84 6.38 -26.31
CA LEU A 93 -13.89 5.40 -26.63
C LEU A 93 -14.76 5.79 -27.84
N ALA A 94 -14.53 6.92 -28.51
CA ALA A 94 -15.24 7.27 -29.74
C ALA A 94 -14.37 7.05 -30.99
N SER A 95 -13.99 5.80 -31.23
CA SER A 95 -13.61 5.38 -32.57
C SER A 95 -14.12 3.96 -32.85
N SER A 96 -15.42 3.89 -33.14
CA SER A 96 -16.02 2.79 -33.90
C SER A 96 -17.24 3.24 -34.73
N LYS A 97 -17.38 4.54 -34.97
CA LYS A 97 -18.45 5.08 -35.82
C LYS A 97 -17.95 6.21 -36.71
N PHE A 98 -17.34 5.85 -37.84
CA PHE A 98 -17.57 6.56 -39.09
C PHE A 98 -17.78 5.54 -40.22
N PRO A 99 -18.67 5.84 -41.20
CA PRO A 99 -19.23 4.86 -42.12
C PRO A 99 -18.22 4.46 -43.19
N GLN A 100 -18.08 3.16 -43.43
CA GLN A 100 -17.51 2.69 -44.68
C GLN A 100 -18.48 3.05 -45.80
N GLU A 101 -17.95 3.75 -46.80
CA GLU A 101 -18.62 4.12 -48.03
C GLU A 101 -19.24 2.90 -48.72
N ASP A 102 -20.45 3.12 -49.22
CA ASP A 102 -21.23 2.19 -50.02
C ASP A 102 -20.43 1.67 -51.23
N SER A 103 -20.21 0.36 -51.27
CA SER A 103 -20.05 -0.35 -52.53
C SER A 103 -21.12 -1.43 -52.66
N HIS A 104 -22.16 -1.08 -53.40
CA HIS A 104 -23.20 -1.97 -53.91
C HIS A 104 -22.63 -3.31 -54.40
N ILE A 105 -23.04 -4.41 -53.77
CA ILE A 105 -23.20 -5.70 -54.45
C ILE A 105 -24.53 -6.30 -53.98
N ASP A 106 -25.46 -6.32 -54.93
CA ASP A 106 -26.79 -6.90 -54.84
C ASP A 106 -26.68 -8.43 -54.70
N GLY A 107 -27.32 -9.01 -53.68
CA GLY A 107 -27.21 -10.43 -53.36
C GLY A 107 -28.39 -10.94 -52.55
N LYS A 108 -29.51 -11.18 -53.22
CA LYS A 108 -30.65 -11.97 -52.71
C LYS A 108 -30.17 -13.32 -52.19
N ILE A 109 -30.41 -13.65 -50.91
CA ILE A 109 -30.59 -15.03 -50.46
C ILE A 109 -31.78 -15.12 -49.51
N GLU A 110 -32.66 -16.05 -49.86
CA GLU A 110 -33.95 -16.36 -49.29
C GLU A 110 -33.87 -16.97 -47.89
N ALA A 111 -34.94 -16.77 -47.13
CA ALA A 111 -35.19 -17.44 -45.87
C ALA A 111 -35.33 -18.95 -46.10
N ASN A 112 -34.47 -19.74 -45.44
CA ASN A 112 -34.77 -21.14 -45.14
C ASN A 112 -34.28 -21.46 -43.74
N GLY A 113 -35.23 -21.85 -42.91
CA GLY A 113 -35.00 -22.26 -41.53
C GLY A 113 -34.15 -23.51 -41.46
N ASN A 114 -33.16 -23.47 -40.57
CA ASN A 114 -32.68 -24.63 -39.86
C ASN A 114 -32.29 -24.17 -38.46
N VAL A 115 -33.07 -24.62 -37.48
CA VAL A 115 -32.77 -24.48 -36.06
C VAL A 115 -31.59 -25.40 -35.77
N ILE A 116 -30.38 -24.85 -35.89
CA ILE A 116 -29.17 -25.48 -35.36
C ILE A 116 -29.13 -25.08 -33.90
N GLY A 117 -29.45 -26.03 -33.02
CA GLY A 117 -29.32 -25.86 -31.58
C GLY A 117 -27.86 -25.55 -31.24
N PHE A 118 -27.56 -24.27 -31.03
CA PHE A 118 -26.37 -23.88 -30.32
C PHE A 118 -26.54 -24.38 -28.89
N GLN A 119 -25.84 -25.48 -28.55
CA GLN A 119 -25.40 -25.68 -27.19
C GLN A 119 -24.68 -24.39 -26.79
N GLN A 120 -25.32 -23.58 -25.96
CA GLN A 120 -24.65 -22.54 -25.20
C GLN A 120 -23.59 -23.25 -24.37
N SER A 121 -22.37 -23.34 -24.89
CA SER A 121 -21.20 -23.39 -24.03
C SER A 121 -21.36 -22.22 -23.09
N ALA A 122 -21.48 -22.47 -21.78
CA ALA A 122 -21.60 -21.42 -20.79
C ALA A 122 -20.43 -20.44 -21.00
N LEU A 123 -20.71 -19.31 -21.64
CA LEU A 123 -19.77 -18.21 -21.77
C LEU A 123 -19.47 -17.79 -20.34
N SER A 124 -18.27 -18.10 -19.86
CA SER A 124 -17.81 -17.66 -18.55
C SER A 124 -18.02 -16.16 -18.47
N SER A 125 -18.80 -15.69 -17.50
CA SER A 125 -18.98 -14.25 -17.28
C SER A 125 -17.59 -13.58 -17.18
N PRO A 126 -17.38 -12.41 -17.80
CA PRO A 126 -16.07 -11.78 -17.86
C PRO A 126 -15.66 -11.19 -16.50
N THR A 127 -14.36 -10.94 -16.35
CA THR A 127 -13.81 -10.07 -15.31
C THR A 127 -14.12 -8.63 -15.65
N ALA A 128 -14.71 -7.89 -14.71
CA ALA A 128 -15.06 -6.48 -14.90
C ALA A 128 -14.03 -5.54 -14.27
N VAL A 129 -13.80 -4.37 -14.88
CA VAL A 129 -13.01 -3.27 -14.32
C VAL A 129 -13.84 -2.00 -14.28
N GLY A 130 -13.89 -1.37 -13.11
CA GLY A 130 -14.50 -0.06 -12.92
C GLY A 130 -13.42 1.03 -12.86
N PHE A 131 -13.48 2.01 -13.75
CA PHE A 131 -12.55 3.14 -13.81
C PHE A 131 -13.25 4.36 -14.43
N ASP A 132 -12.90 5.55 -13.95
CA ASP A 132 -13.39 6.82 -14.51
C ASP A 132 -12.35 7.93 -14.29
N GLU A 133 -12.04 8.68 -15.34
CA GLU A 133 -11.03 9.73 -15.32
C GLU A 133 -11.42 10.93 -14.45
N ARG A 134 -12.72 11.16 -14.17
CA ARG A 134 -13.16 12.24 -13.28
C ARG A 134 -12.67 12.02 -11.85
N MET A 135 -12.37 10.78 -11.45
CA MET A 135 -11.73 10.51 -10.17
C MET A 135 -10.31 11.08 -10.10
N LEU A 136 -9.64 11.37 -11.22
CA LEU A 136 -8.31 12.00 -11.27
C LEU A 136 -8.32 13.48 -10.87
N LEU A 137 -9.50 14.10 -10.80
CA LEU A 137 -9.65 15.53 -10.49
C LEU A 137 -9.59 15.85 -8.99
N HIS A 138 -9.75 14.85 -8.12
CA HIS A 138 -9.50 15.00 -6.68
C HIS A 138 -7.99 15.17 -6.44
N SER A 139 -7.49 16.29 -5.95
CA SER A 139 -6.05 16.46 -5.69
C SER A 139 -5.82 17.52 -4.64
N GLU A 140 -4.70 17.42 -3.93
CA GLU A 140 -4.29 18.46 -2.98
C GLU A 140 -3.96 19.73 -3.78
N ILE A 141 -4.62 20.84 -3.42
CA ILE A 141 -4.43 22.14 -4.10
C ILE A 141 -3.33 22.95 -3.42
N GLU A 142 -3.18 22.80 -2.10
CA GLU A 142 -2.13 23.48 -1.34
C GLU A 142 -0.76 22.88 -1.69
N MET A 143 0.14 23.72 -2.22
CA MET A 143 1.53 23.31 -2.43
C MET A 143 2.27 23.25 -1.09
N LYS A 144 2.56 22.02 -0.65
CA LYS A 144 3.36 21.75 0.55
C LYS A 144 4.80 21.38 0.16
N SER A 145 5.72 21.48 1.12
CA SER A 145 7.13 21.06 0.93
C SER A 145 7.25 19.57 0.57
N HIS A 146 6.34 18.76 1.09
CA HIS A 146 6.21 17.35 0.76
C HIS A 146 4.85 17.12 0.08
N PRO A 147 4.83 16.64 -1.17
CA PRO A 147 3.58 16.40 -1.88
C PRO A 147 2.80 15.25 -1.25
N HIS A 148 1.48 15.35 -1.28
CA HIS A 148 0.61 14.31 -0.74
C HIS A 148 0.84 12.94 -1.42
N PRO A 149 0.98 11.84 -0.65
CA PRO A 149 1.18 10.50 -1.20
C PRO A 149 -0.05 10.01 -1.99
N GLU A 150 -1.26 10.23 -1.49
CA GLU A 150 -2.51 9.99 -2.23
C GLU A 150 -2.67 11.07 -3.29
N ARG A 151 -2.51 10.69 -4.57
CA ARG A 151 -2.57 11.61 -5.71
C ARG A 151 -3.05 10.90 -6.99
N PRO A 152 -3.50 11.67 -8.01
CA PRO A 152 -4.06 11.09 -9.23
C PRO A 152 -3.13 10.15 -10.01
N ASP A 153 -1.81 10.33 -9.91
CA ASP A 153 -0.83 9.48 -10.62
C ASP A 153 -0.92 8.00 -10.25
N ARG A 154 -1.45 7.66 -9.08
CA ARG A 154 -1.68 6.28 -8.66
C ARG A 154 -2.56 5.54 -9.66
N LEU A 155 -3.70 6.13 -10.02
CA LEU A 155 -4.60 5.55 -11.02
C LEU A 155 -4.00 5.61 -12.43
N ARG A 156 -3.31 6.70 -12.78
CA ARG A 156 -2.67 6.82 -14.11
C ARG A 156 -1.64 5.71 -14.34
N ALA A 157 -0.78 5.45 -13.35
CA ALA A 157 0.25 4.42 -13.44
C ALA A 157 -0.36 3.02 -13.58
N ILE A 158 -1.36 2.68 -12.76
CA ILE A 158 -2.04 1.38 -12.85
C ILE A 158 -2.76 1.25 -14.20
N ALA A 159 -3.54 2.25 -14.62
CA ALA A 159 -4.25 2.23 -15.90
C ALA A 159 -3.28 2.06 -17.08
N ALA A 160 -2.15 2.77 -17.10
CA ALA A 160 -1.13 2.64 -18.13
C ALA A 160 -0.48 1.26 -18.15
N SER A 161 -0.21 0.67 -16.98
CA SER A 161 0.32 -0.70 -16.86
C SER A 161 -0.67 -1.74 -17.40
N LEU A 162 -1.96 -1.60 -17.06
CA LEU A 162 -3.01 -2.50 -17.56
C LEU A 162 -3.22 -2.36 -19.07
N ALA A 163 -3.16 -1.15 -19.61
CA ALA A 163 -3.24 -0.91 -21.04
C ALA A 163 -2.04 -1.52 -21.79
N THR A 164 -0.83 -1.31 -21.26
CA THR A 164 0.42 -1.88 -21.83
C THR A 164 0.39 -3.41 -21.83
N ALA A 165 -0.21 -4.02 -20.80
CA ALA A 165 -0.38 -5.47 -20.71
C ALA A 165 -1.56 -6.03 -21.54
N GLY A 166 -2.32 -5.18 -22.24
CA GLY A 166 -3.52 -5.58 -23.00
C GLY A 166 -4.67 -6.10 -22.12
N ILE A 167 -4.67 -5.73 -20.83
CA ILE A 167 -5.66 -6.18 -19.85
C ILE A 167 -6.88 -5.25 -19.86
N PHE A 168 -6.66 -3.94 -19.76
CA PHE A 168 -7.73 -2.96 -19.71
C PHE A 168 -7.31 -1.62 -20.36
N PRO A 169 -7.99 -1.18 -21.44
CA PRO A 169 -9.01 -1.92 -22.20
C PRO A 169 -8.42 -3.19 -22.86
N GLY A 170 -9.26 -4.21 -23.07
CA GLY A 170 -8.82 -5.47 -23.68
C GLY A 170 -9.58 -6.66 -23.11
N ARG A 171 -8.90 -7.45 -22.26
CA ARG A 171 -9.43 -8.70 -21.70
C ARG A 171 -10.51 -8.50 -20.64
N CYS A 172 -10.54 -7.34 -19.97
CA CYS A 172 -11.55 -7.01 -18.98
C CYS A 172 -12.70 -6.20 -19.59
N GLN A 173 -13.92 -6.45 -19.10
CA GLN A 173 -15.10 -5.65 -19.44
C GLN A 173 -15.13 -4.36 -18.62
N ALA A 174 -15.33 -3.21 -19.27
CA ALA A 174 -15.59 -1.96 -18.57
C ALA A 174 -17.01 -1.93 -17.97
N ILE A 175 -17.15 -1.44 -16.74
CA ILE A 175 -18.44 -1.01 -16.19
C ILE A 175 -18.57 0.50 -16.27
N ALA A 176 -19.74 0.97 -16.68
CA ALA A 176 -20.04 2.40 -16.73
C ALA A 176 -20.06 2.99 -15.33
N ALA A 177 -19.36 4.10 -15.13
CA ALA A 177 -19.35 4.79 -13.85
C ALA A 177 -20.65 5.59 -13.65
N ARG A 178 -21.25 5.44 -12.46
CA ARG A 178 -22.29 6.32 -11.95
C ARG A 178 -21.88 6.90 -10.61
N GLU A 179 -22.46 8.04 -10.27
CA GLU A 179 -22.39 8.54 -8.90
C GLU A 179 -23.30 7.68 -8.01
N ILE A 180 -22.79 7.25 -6.87
CA ILE A 180 -23.60 6.60 -5.83
C ILE A 180 -24.71 7.56 -5.39
N THR A 181 -25.89 7.01 -5.13
CA THR A 181 -27.01 7.82 -4.60
C THR A 181 -26.80 8.12 -3.13
N ARG A 182 -27.50 9.14 -2.63
CA ARG A 182 -27.47 9.47 -1.21
C ARG A 182 -28.08 8.34 -0.36
N GLU A 183 -29.15 7.73 -0.84
CA GLU A 183 -29.87 6.65 -0.16
C GLU A 183 -29.01 5.39 -0.03
N GLU A 184 -28.10 5.15 -0.97
CA GLU A 184 -27.10 4.09 -0.87
C GLU A 184 -26.02 4.42 0.16
N LEU A 185 -25.50 5.66 0.18
CA LEU A 185 -24.52 6.09 1.18
C LEU A 185 -25.07 6.09 2.61
N GLU A 186 -26.34 6.46 2.80
CA GLU A 186 -27.00 6.49 4.12
C GLU A 186 -27.12 5.10 4.78
N ARG A 187 -26.88 4.02 4.02
CA ARG A 187 -26.79 2.67 4.60
C ARG A 187 -25.48 2.44 5.38
N VAL A 188 -24.45 3.24 5.11
CA VAL A 188 -23.13 3.16 5.74
C VAL A 188 -22.85 4.38 6.62
N HIS A 189 -23.08 5.56 6.05
CA HIS A 189 -22.68 6.82 6.65
C HIS A 189 -23.88 7.58 7.21
N SER A 190 -23.63 8.37 8.23
CA SER A 190 -24.57 9.38 8.73
C SER A 190 -24.88 10.43 7.66
N VAL A 191 -26.08 11.01 7.76
CA VAL A 191 -26.52 12.10 6.87
C VAL A 191 -25.56 13.29 6.96
N GLU A 192 -25.10 13.60 8.17
CA GLU A 192 -24.18 14.70 8.45
C GLU A 192 -22.83 14.51 7.74
N HIS A 193 -22.29 13.29 7.74
CA HIS A 193 -21.07 12.94 7.01
C HIS A 193 -21.23 13.18 5.50
N ILE A 194 -22.32 12.65 4.92
CA ILE A 194 -22.59 12.76 3.49
C ILE A 194 -22.72 14.23 3.08
N GLN A 195 -23.48 15.02 3.84
CA GLN A 195 -23.64 16.45 3.60
C GLN A 195 -22.31 17.21 3.71
N THR A 196 -21.47 16.84 4.68
CA THR A 196 -20.16 17.46 4.88
C THR A 196 -19.24 17.19 3.70
N VAL A 197 -19.22 15.95 3.19
CA VAL A 197 -18.46 15.61 1.98
C VAL A 197 -19.01 16.33 0.75
N ASP A 198 -20.33 16.32 0.53
CA ASP A 198 -20.96 17.00 -0.62
C ASP A 198 -20.71 18.50 -0.63
N PHE A 199 -20.65 19.13 0.54
CA PHE A 199 -20.43 20.56 0.67
C PHE A 199 -19.06 21.00 0.13
N THR A 200 -18.06 20.10 0.11
CA THR A 200 -16.74 20.38 -0.47
C THR A 200 -16.78 20.72 -1.96
N ALA A 201 -17.83 20.33 -2.69
CA ALA A 201 -18.01 20.72 -4.08
C ALA A 201 -18.18 22.25 -4.28
N ASN A 202 -18.52 22.98 -3.22
CA ASN A 202 -18.69 24.43 -3.23
C ASN A 202 -17.49 25.18 -2.61
N ILE A 203 -16.41 24.47 -2.28
CA ILE A 203 -15.21 25.02 -1.66
C ILE A 203 -14.02 24.71 -2.57
N PHE A 204 -13.15 25.72 -2.76
CA PHE A 204 -11.95 25.56 -3.58
C PHE A 204 -10.97 24.52 -3.01
N SER A 205 -10.71 24.56 -1.70
CA SER A 205 -9.87 23.61 -0.96
C SER A 205 -10.33 23.53 0.49
N SER A 206 -10.28 22.34 1.08
CA SER A 206 -10.66 22.06 2.45
C SER A 206 -9.94 20.81 2.98
N TYR A 207 -9.93 20.65 4.30
CA TYR A 207 -9.36 19.49 4.98
C TYR A 207 -10.34 19.01 6.05
N PHE A 208 -10.66 17.72 6.05
CA PHE A 208 -11.45 17.09 7.12
C PHE A 208 -10.57 16.80 8.35
N THR A 209 -9.33 16.39 8.08
CA THR A 209 -8.23 16.17 9.02
C THR A 209 -6.94 16.70 8.37
N PRO A 210 -5.82 16.88 9.11
CA PRO A 210 -4.58 17.44 8.55
C PRO A 210 -4.04 16.71 7.30
N ASP A 211 -4.42 15.44 7.13
CA ASP A 211 -4.00 14.55 6.06
C ASP A 211 -5.10 14.28 5.02
N THR A 212 -6.37 14.65 5.26
CA THR A 212 -7.49 14.29 4.38
C THR A 212 -8.06 15.52 3.73
N TYR A 213 -7.56 15.82 2.53
CA TYR A 213 -7.90 16.99 1.75
C TYR A 213 -9.15 16.78 0.89
N ALA A 214 -9.75 17.89 0.45
CA ALA A 214 -10.75 17.91 -0.61
C ALA A 214 -10.71 19.24 -1.37
N ASN A 215 -10.80 19.15 -2.70
CA ASN A 215 -11.10 20.23 -3.62
C ASN A 215 -12.55 20.12 -4.17
N GLU A 216 -12.95 21.06 -5.02
CA GLU A 216 -14.30 21.14 -5.62
C GLU A 216 -14.75 19.89 -6.40
N HIS A 217 -13.84 18.99 -6.78
CA HIS A 217 -14.14 17.75 -7.51
C HIS A 217 -14.22 16.52 -6.60
N SER A 218 -13.86 16.65 -5.32
CA SER A 218 -13.64 15.52 -4.42
C SER A 218 -14.93 14.80 -4.06
N ALA A 219 -16.03 15.53 -3.81
CA ALA A 219 -17.34 14.94 -3.58
C ALA A 219 -17.78 14.04 -4.75
N ARG A 220 -17.62 14.54 -6.00
CA ARG A 220 -17.94 13.76 -7.20
C ARG A 220 -17.04 12.54 -7.35
N ALA A 221 -15.74 12.70 -7.15
CA ALA A 221 -14.79 11.58 -7.21
C ALA A 221 -15.13 10.49 -6.20
N ALA A 222 -15.43 10.85 -4.95
CA ALA A 222 -15.84 9.91 -3.91
C ALA A 222 -17.17 9.22 -4.25
N ARG A 223 -18.14 9.95 -4.83
CA ARG A 223 -19.40 9.35 -5.32
C ARG A 223 -19.20 8.38 -6.48
N LEU A 224 -18.30 8.67 -7.41
CA LEU A 224 -17.95 7.77 -8.52
C LEU A 224 -17.23 6.51 -8.02
N ALA A 225 -16.29 6.66 -7.08
CA ALA A 225 -15.59 5.55 -6.45
C ALA A 225 -16.57 4.57 -5.78
N ALA A 226 -17.44 5.08 -4.90
CA ALA A 226 -18.45 4.28 -4.23
C ALA A 226 -19.48 3.69 -5.22
N GLY A 227 -19.87 4.44 -6.25
CA GLY A 227 -20.84 4.00 -7.27
C GLY A 227 -20.31 2.84 -8.12
N LEU A 228 -19.05 2.92 -8.56
CA LEU A 228 -18.36 1.82 -9.26
C LEU A 228 -18.28 0.57 -8.38
N CYS A 229 -17.96 0.73 -7.09
CA CYS A 229 -17.89 -0.39 -6.15
C CYS A 229 -19.25 -1.05 -5.93
N ALA A 230 -20.32 -0.26 -5.76
CA ALA A 230 -21.69 -0.77 -5.63
C ALA A 230 -22.16 -1.51 -6.89
N ASP A 231 -21.89 -0.97 -8.08
CA ASP A 231 -22.31 -1.56 -9.34
C ASP A 231 -21.53 -2.82 -9.69
N LEU A 232 -20.21 -2.84 -9.41
CA LEU A 232 -19.40 -4.06 -9.51
C LEU A 232 -19.91 -5.14 -8.56
N ALA A 233 -20.20 -4.80 -7.30
CA ALA A 233 -20.73 -5.75 -6.32
C ALA A 233 -22.06 -6.35 -6.80
N SER A 234 -22.98 -5.51 -7.26
CA SER A 234 -24.26 -5.94 -7.83
C SER A 234 -24.07 -6.81 -9.08
N ALA A 235 -23.20 -6.41 -10.01
CA ALA A 235 -22.95 -7.15 -11.25
C ALA A 235 -22.33 -8.54 -10.98
N ILE A 236 -21.38 -8.63 -10.06
CA ILE A 236 -20.73 -9.89 -9.70
C ILE A 236 -21.72 -10.80 -8.95
N PHE A 237 -22.43 -10.27 -7.96
CA PHE A 237 -23.38 -11.08 -7.18
C PHE A 237 -24.53 -11.63 -8.04
N SER A 238 -25.05 -10.82 -8.97
CA SER A 238 -26.09 -11.23 -9.93
C SER A 238 -25.58 -12.13 -11.07
N GLY A 239 -24.28 -12.41 -11.16
CA GLY A 239 -23.68 -13.26 -12.19
C GLY A 239 -23.46 -12.58 -13.55
N ARG A 240 -23.71 -11.27 -13.66
CA ARG A 240 -23.41 -10.47 -14.86
C ARG A 240 -21.90 -10.29 -15.08
N ALA A 241 -21.11 -10.39 -14.03
CA ALA A 241 -19.65 -10.51 -14.07
C ALA A 241 -19.23 -11.70 -13.19
N LYS A 242 -18.09 -12.34 -13.50
CA LYS A 242 -17.57 -13.43 -12.65
C LYS A 242 -16.94 -12.87 -11.38
N ASN A 243 -16.11 -11.86 -11.55
CA ASN A 243 -15.35 -11.13 -10.54
C ASN A 243 -15.01 -9.74 -11.09
N GLY A 244 -14.36 -8.88 -10.31
CA GLY A 244 -13.95 -7.58 -10.83
C GLY A 244 -12.99 -6.79 -9.95
N PHE A 245 -12.47 -5.71 -10.54
CA PHE A 245 -11.53 -4.79 -9.92
C PHE A 245 -12.03 -3.35 -10.03
N ALA A 246 -12.23 -2.67 -8.91
CA ALA A 246 -12.56 -1.26 -8.84
C ALA A 246 -11.27 -0.42 -8.74
N LEU A 247 -10.85 0.17 -9.86
CA LEU A 247 -9.70 1.06 -9.95
C LEU A 247 -10.14 2.49 -9.60
N VAL A 248 -10.33 2.74 -8.30
CA VAL A 248 -11.03 3.91 -7.78
C VAL A 248 -10.15 4.82 -6.92
N ARG A 249 -10.55 6.09 -6.80
CA ARG A 249 -10.05 7.03 -5.79
C ARG A 249 -11.08 8.14 -5.49
N PRO A 250 -11.08 8.73 -4.29
CA PRO A 250 -10.25 8.43 -3.11
C PRO A 250 -10.45 7.02 -2.52
N PRO A 251 -9.52 6.50 -1.69
CA PRO A 251 -9.70 5.25 -0.94
C PRO A 251 -10.85 5.37 0.08
N GLY A 252 -11.17 4.28 0.79
CA GLY A 252 -12.36 4.22 1.64
C GLY A 252 -12.21 3.60 3.03
N HIS A 253 -11.29 2.67 3.27
CA HIS A 253 -11.33 1.83 4.48
C HIS A 253 -11.15 2.57 5.83
N HIS A 254 -10.62 3.80 5.84
CA HIS A 254 -10.52 4.65 7.03
C HIS A 254 -11.77 5.50 7.28
N ALA A 255 -12.65 5.66 6.29
CA ALA A 255 -13.88 6.44 6.47
C ALA A 255 -14.88 5.67 7.35
N GLY A 256 -15.20 6.24 8.51
CA GLY A 256 -16.15 5.68 9.47
C GLY A 256 -17.59 6.06 9.19
N VAL A 257 -18.49 5.84 10.14
CA VAL A 257 -19.92 6.19 9.98
C VAL A 257 -20.10 7.72 9.90
N LYS A 258 -19.23 8.48 10.57
CA LYS A 258 -19.39 9.93 10.76
C LYS A 258 -18.23 10.78 10.26
N GLN A 259 -17.12 10.17 9.87
CA GLN A 259 -15.86 10.90 9.67
C GLN A 259 -15.11 10.44 8.42
N ALA A 260 -14.65 11.43 7.65
CA ALA A 260 -13.59 11.28 6.65
C ALA A 260 -12.23 11.47 7.33
N MET A 261 -11.29 10.56 7.09
CA MET A 261 -9.93 10.59 7.63
C MET A 261 -9.03 9.62 6.85
N GLY A 262 -7.71 9.67 7.03
CA GLY A 262 -6.77 8.73 6.42
C GLY A 262 -6.92 8.69 4.90
N PHE A 263 -7.05 9.85 4.26
CA PHE A 263 -7.27 10.02 2.82
C PHE A 263 -8.65 9.55 2.31
N CYS A 264 -9.49 8.99 3.17
CA CYS A 264 -10.75 8.36 2.80
C CYS A 264 -11.94 9.29 3.02
N LEU A 265 -12.82 9.43 2.02
CA LEU A 265 -14.03 10.26 2.09
C LEU A 265 -15.31 9.43 2.32
N HIS A 266 -15.49 8.34 1.58
CA HIS A 266 -16.58 7.38 1.76
C HIS A 266 -16.00 5.96 1.79
N ASN A 267 -16.61 5.06 2.55
CA ASN A 267 -16.12 3.69 2.70
C ASN A 267 -16.61 2.82 1.54
N ASN A 268 -15.79 2.72 0.51
CA ASN A 268 -16.09 1.99 -0.73
C ASN A 268 -16.38 0.50 -0.49
N ALA A 269 -15.60 -0.15 0.37
CA ALA A 269 -15.76 -1.57 0.70
C ALA A 269 -17.04 -1.85 1.49
N ALA A 270 -17.38 -0.99 2.47
CA ALA A 270 -18.64 -1.10 3.20
C ALA A 270 -19.85 -0.85 2.30
N VAL A 271 -19.78 0.14 1.40
CA VAL A 271 -20.83 0.39 0.39
C VAL A 271 -21.01 -0.83 -0.52
N ALA A 272 -19.93 -1.45 -0.99
CA ALA A 272 -19.99 -2.65 -1.80
C ALA A 272 -20.59 -3.85 -1.04
N ALA A 273 -20.25 -4.02 0.24
CA ALA A 273 -20.82 -5.08 1.07
C ALA A 273 -22.34 -4.95 1.20
N LEU A 274 -22.82 -3.74 1.51
CA LEU A 274 -24.26 -3.49 1.62
C LEU A 274 -24.98 -3.58 0.26
N ALA A 275 -24.33 -3.17 -0.84
CA ALA A 275 -24.87 -3.36 -2.19
C ALA A 275 -25.01 -4.86 -2.53
N ALA A 276 -24.03 -5.69 -2.17
CA ALA A 276 -24.12 -7.14 -2.33
C ALA A 276 -25.25 -7.73 -1.47
N GLN A 277 -25.44 -7.25 -0.23
CA GLN A 277 -26.55 -7.68 0.62
C GLN A 277 -27.92 -7.32 0.05
N VAL A 278 -28.07 -6.11 -0.49
CA VAL A 278 -29.29 -5.69 -1.22
C VAL A 278 -29.54 -6.59 -2.44
N ALA A 279 -28.48 -7.03 -3.13
CA ALA A 279 -28.57 -7.97 -4.24
C ALA A 279 -28.88 -9.42 -3.81
N GLY A 280 -28.78 -9.74 -2.51
CA GLY A 280 -29.20 -11.02 -1.92
C GLY A 280 -28.11 -11.77 -1.15
N ALA A 281 -26.91 -11.22 -0.99
CA ALA A 281 -25.85 -11.84 -0.18
C ALA A 281 -26.27 -11.82 1.30
N LYS A 282 -26.18 -12.96 1.99
CA LYS A 282 -26.48 -13.04 3.43
C LYS A 282 -25.22 -12.93 4.28
N ARG A 283 -24.10 -13.42 3.75
CA ARG A 283 -22.77 -13.37 4.37
C ARG A 283 -21.78 -12.74 3.42
N VAL A 284 -21.13 -11.66 3.83
CA VAL A 284 -20.09 -10.98 3.05
C VAL A 284 -18.77 -11.06 3.80
N LEU A 285 -17.71 -11.49 3.14
CA LEU A 285 -16.35 -11.44 3.68
C LEU A 285 -15.65 -10.21 3.11
N ILE A 286 -15.02 -9.41 3.97
CA ILE A 286 -14.09 -8.35 3.59
C ILE A 286 -12.71 -8.76 4.11
N VAL A 287 -11.76 -8.96 3.20
CA VAL A 287 -10.34 -9.14 3.53
C VAL A 287 -9.60 -7.86 3.17
N ASP A 288 -9.03 -7.22 4.17
CA ASP A 288 -8.27 -5.98 4.05
C ASP A 288 -6.78 -6.28 4.22
N TRP A 289 -6.02 -6.13 3.14
CA TRP A 289 -4.56 -6.34 3.14
C TRP A 289 -3.79 -5.03 2.97
N ASP A 290 -4.47 -3.88 3.02
CA ASP A 290 -3.79 -2.60 3.14
C ASP A 290 -2.89 -2.63 4.39
N VAL A 291 -1.71 -2.00 4.31
CA VAL A 291 -0.77 -2.04 5.43
C VAL A 291 -1.31 -1.35 6.68
N HIS A 292 -2.31 -0.48 6.53
CA HIS A 292 -2.99 0.20 7.63
C HIS A 292 -4.28 -0.54 8.01
N HIS A 293 -4.60 -0.53 9.30
CA HIS A 293 -5.90 -1.04 9.75
C HIS A 293 -7.04 -0.18 9.20
N GLY A 294 -8.00 -0.79 8.51
CA GLY A 294 -9.22 -0.15 8.04
C GLY A 294 -10.22 0.12 9.18
N ASN A 295 -9.85 1.03 10.07
CA ASN A 295 -10.61 1.37 11.28
C ASN A 295 -12.05 1.80 11.00
N GLY A 296 -12.30 2.45 9.85
CA GLY A 296 -13.64 2.84 9.44
C GLY A 296 -14.50 1.62 9.08
N THR A 297 -13.91 0.66 8.35
CA THR A 297 -14.57 -0.60 8.01
C THR A 297 -14.89 -1.42 9.26
N GLN A 298 -13.95 -1.52 10.21
CA GLN A 298 -14.23 -2.16 11.50
C GLN A 298 -15.35 -1.43 12.25
N GLU A 299 -15.30 -0.09 12.40
CA GLU A 299 -16.34 0.69 13.07
C GLU A 299 -17.74 0.41 12.50
N ILE A 300 -17.86 0.34 11.18
CA ILE A 300 -19.14 0.12 10.48
C ILE A 300 -19.72 -1.28 10.76
N PHE A 301 -18.87 -2.30 10.93
CA PHE A 301 -19.30 -3.69 11.08
C PHE A 301 -19.04 -4.30 12.46
N ASP A 302 -18.59 -3.51 13.43
CA ASP A 302 -18.18 -3.96 14.77
C ASP A 302 -19.28 -4.75 15.50
N ASP A 303 -20.56 -4.42 15.27
CA ASP A 303 -21.71 -5.13 15.84
C ASP A 303 -22.48 -5.99 14.83
N ASN A 304 -21.88 -6.35 13.69
CA ASN A 304 -22.52 -7.04 12.58
C ASN A 304 -21.94 -8.45 12.33
N LYS A 305 -22.80 -9.48 12.34
CA LYS A 305 -22.42 -10.88 12.04
C LYS A 305 -22.61 -11.30 10.58
N SER A 306 -23.34 -10.52 9.82
CA SER A 306 -23.58 -10.78 8.39
C SER A 306 -22.39 -10.36 7.52
N VAL A 307 -21.45 -9.61 8.10
CA VAL A 307 -20.18 -9.23 7.48
C VAL A 307 -19.05 -9.72 8.38
N LEU A 308 -18.09 -10.45 7.81
CA LEU A 308 -16.85 -10.81 8.47
C LEU A 308 -15.75 -9.90 7.94
N TYR A 309 -15.11 -9.14 8.83
CA TYR A 309 -13.97 -8.27 8.49
C TYR A 309 -12.68 -8.92 8.98
N VAL A 310 -11.73 -9.13 8.08
CA VAL A 310 -10.40 -9.65 8.38
C VAL A 310 -9.36 -8.66 7.89
N SER A 311 -8.51 -8.13 8.78
CA SER A 311 -7.49 -7.14 8.44
C SER A 311 -6.09 -7.65 8.78
N LEU A 312 -5.16 -7.51 7.84
CA LEU A 312 -3.73 -7.77 8.03
C LEU A 312 -2.99 -6.44 7.88
N HIS A 313 -2.46 -5.91 8.97
CA HIS A 313 -1.93 -4.55 8.98
C HIS A 313 -0.73 -4.43 9.91
N ARG A 314 0.15 -3.47 9.64
CA ARG A 314 1.24 -3.11 10.56
C ARG A 314 0.65 -2.38 11.75
N HIS A 315 1.05 -2.78 12.96
CA HIS A 315 0.47 -2.24 14.19
C HIS A 315 1.53 -1.69 15.14
N GLU A 316 2.62 -2.44 15.37
CA GLU A 316 3.71 -2.08 16.30
C GLU A 316 3.20 -1.63 17.67
N ASP A 317 2.29 -2.40 18.26
CA ASP A 317 1.65 -2.13 19.55
C ASP A 317 0.93 -0.76 19.59
N GLY A 318 0.26 -0.40 18.49
CA GLY A 318 -0.51 0.84 18.36
C GLY A 318 0.31 2.06 17.96
N LYS A 319 1.61 1.89 17.66
CA LYS A 319 2.48 2.99 17.23
C LYS A 319 2.38 3.29 15.73
N PHE A 320 1.95 2.32 14.93
CA PHE A 320 1.73 2.51 13.51
C PHE A 320 0.31 3.04 13.25
N TYR A 321 0.16 3.97 12.31
CA TYR A 321 -1.14 4.57 11.99
C TYR A 321 -2.16 3.49 11.56
N PRO A 322 -3.43 3.57 11.98
CA PRO A 322 -4.05 4.58 12.84
C PRO A 322 -4.00 4.28 14.35
N GLY A 323 -3.27 3.24 14.76
CA GLY A 323 -3.10 2.83 16.16
C GLY A 323 -4.18 1.88 16.70
N THR A 324 -5.26 1.67 15.96
CA THR A 324 -6.33 0.69 16.26
C THR A 324 -6.05 -0.68 15.63
N GLY A 325 -6.89 -1.68 15.89
CA GLY A 325 -6.81 -3.00 15.24
C GLY A 325 -5.97 -4.01 16.03
N ALA A 326 -5.90 -3.88 17.36
CA ALA A 326 -5.22 -4.88 18.17
C ALA A 326 -5.88 -6.26 18.01
N ALA A 327 -5.12 -7.34 18.21
CA ALA A 327 -5.62 -8.72 18.06
C ALA A 327 -6.80 -9.05 18.99
N SER A 328 -6.94 -8.30 20.09
CA SER A 328 -8.04 -8.41 21.06
C SER A 328 -9.31 -7.64 20.68
N GLU A 329 -9.26 -6.78 19.66
CA GLU A 329 -10.43 -6.10 19.10
C GLU A 329 -11.13 -7.05 18.14
N VAL A 330 -12.17 -7.73 18.62
CA VAL A 330 -12.81 -8.86 17.90
C VAL A 330 -14.26 -8.60 17.46
N GLY A 331 -14.73 -7.36 17.53
CA GLY A 331 -16.14 -7.00 17.40
C GLY A 331 -16.81 -6.83 18.77
N SER A 332 -18.07 -6.39 18.76
CA SER A 332 -18.83 -6.07 19.97
C SER A 332 -20.32 -6.43 19.87
N LYS A 333 -21.04 -6.22 20.98
CA LYS A 333 -22.51 -6.37 21.10
C LYS A 333 -23.02 -7.72 20.56
N GLY A 334 -22.30 -8.80 20.86
CA GLY A 334 -22.67 -10.13 20.44
C GLY A 334 -22.04 -10.56 19.12
N ALA A 335 -21.43 -9.67 18.33
CA ALA A 335 -20.71 -9.97 17.09
C ALA A 335 -19.21 -10.28 17.31
N GLU A 336 -18.81 -10.61 18.53
CA GLU A 336 -17.43 -11.01 18.83
C GLU A 336 -17.00 -12.21 17.96
N GLY A 337 -15.80 -12.12 17.41
CA GLY A 337 -15.23 -13.05 16.42
C GLY A 337 -15.40 -12.63 14.96
N TYR A 338 -16.25 -11.65 14.64
CA TYR A 338 -16.51 -11.20 13.26
C TYR A 338 -15.63 -10.03 12.80
N CYS A 339 -14.80 -9.49 13.70
CA CYS A 339 -13.62 -8.73 13.34
C CYS A 339 -12.38 -9.56 13.70
N VAL A 340 -11.49 -9.78 12.73
CA VAL A 340 -10.28 -10.59 12.88
C VAL A 340 -9.09 -9.74 12.49
N ASN A 341 -8.39 -9.22 13.49
CA ASN A 341 -7.19 -8.41 13.30
C ASN A 341 -5.93 -9.27 13.37
N ILE A 342 -5.03 -9.09 12.39
CA ILE A 342 -3.70 -9.69 12.31
C ILE A 342 -2.65 -8.57 12.36
N PRO A 343 -2.32 -8.09 13.57
CA PRO A 343 -1.48 -6.91 13.76
C PRO A 343 0.01 -7.25 13.71
N TRP A 344 0.70 -6.92 12.62
CA TRP A 344 2.13 -7.13 12.53
C TRP A 344 2.89 -6.28 13.55
N SER A 345 3.77 -6.94 14.31
CA SER A 345 4.56 -6.31 15.38
C SER A 345 5.77 -5.52 14.88
N CYS A 346 6.11 -5.60 13.59
CA CYS A 346 7.22 -4.87 12.99
C CYS A 346 6.96 -4.56 11.49
N GLY A 347 7.72 -3.62 10.93
CA GLY A 347 7.87 -3.47 9.48
C GLY A 347 8.66 -4.62 8.83
N GLY A 348 8.89 -4.54 7.52
CA GLY A 348 9.65 -5.54 6.75
C GLY A 348 8.92 -6.87 6.52
N VAL A 349 7.63 -6.95 6.84
CA VAL A 349 6.79 -8.13 6.64
C VAL A 349 6.68 -8.45 5.15
N GLY A 350 6.99 -9.67 4.76
CA GLY A 350 7.02 -10.10 3.36
C GLY A 350 6.03 -11.23 3.05
N ASP A 351 6.12 -11.76 1.83
CA ASP A 351 5.17 -12.75 1.28
C ASP A 351 4.90 -13.92 2.23
N ASN A 352 5.93 -14.55 2.80
CA ASN A 352 5.76 -15.74 3.64
C ASN A 352 4.94 -15.52 4.91
N ASP A 353 5.03 -14.33 5.51
CA ASP A 353 4.24 -14.00 6.71
C ASP A 353 2.77 -13.82 6.35
N TYR A 354 2.49 -13.15 5.23
CA TYR A 354 1.13 -13.03 4.70
C TYR A 354 0.56 -14.40 4.31
N ILE A 355 1.32 -15.24 3.60
CA ILE A 355 0.88 -16.59 3.23
C ILE A 355 0.62 -17.45 4.46
N LEU A 356 1.46 -17.37 5.49
CA LEU A 356 1.23 -18.06 6.77
C LEU A 356 -0.09 -17.64 7.41
N ALA A 357 -0.34 -16.33 7.51
CA ALA A 357 -1.59 -15.80 8.07
C ALA A 357 -2.80 -16.22 7.24
N PHE A 358 -2.68 -16.24 5.91
CA PHE A 358 -3.74 -16.71 5.03
C PHE A 358 -4.07 -18.18 5.26
N GLN A 359 -3.06 -19.05 5.28
CA GLN A 359 -3.24 -20.49 5.43
C GLN A 359 -3.79 -20.89 6.79
N HIS A 360 -3.37 -20.21 7.86
CA HIS A 360 -3.71 -20.62 9.22
C HIS A 360 -4.83 -19.83 9.89
N VAL A 361 -5.10 -18.59 9.46
CA VAL A 361 -6.13 -17.72 10.03
C VAL A 361 -7.21 -17.40 8.99
N VAL A 362 -6.85 -16.70 7.90
CA VAL A 362 -7.83 -16.14 6.96
C VAL A 362 -8.67 -17.23 6.30
N LEU A 363 -8.04 -18.23 5.68
CA LEU A 363 -8.75 -19.27 4.94
C LEU A 363 -9.57 -20.20 5.83
N PRO A 364 -9.07 -20.68 6.99
CA PRO A 364 -9.90 -21.50 7.88
C PRO A 364 -11.15 -20.76 8.36
N ILE A 365 -11.01 -19.50 8.80
CA ILE A 365 -12.15 -18.69 9.25
C ILE A 365 -13.11 -18.40 8.08
N ALA A 366 -12.58 -17.98 6.93
CA ALA A 366 -13.39 -17.70 5.74
C ALA A 366 -14.15 -18.94 5.24
N THR A 367 -13.54 -20.13 5.31
CA THR A 367 -14.17 -21.38 4.93
C THR A 367 -15.30 -21.75 5.90
N GLU A 368 -15.11 -21.57 7.20
CA GLU A 368 -16.14 -21.80 8.22
C GLU A 368 -17.29 -20.79 8.10
N PHE A 369 -16.98 -19.52 7.85
CA PHE A 369 -17.97 -18.46 7.62
C PHE A 369 -18.76 -18.68 6.32
N ALA A 370 -18.16 -19.32 5.31
CA ALA A 370 -18.77 -19.64 4.02
C ALA A 370 -19.48 -18.44 3.36
N PRO A 371 -18.76 -17.36 3.00
CA PRO A 371 -19.37 -16.14 2.48
C PRO A 371 -20.03 -16.34 1.11
N ASP A 372 -21.15 -15.65 0.89
CA ASP A 372 -21.84 -15.63 -0.40
C ASP A 372 -21.16 -14.65 -1.40
N PHE A 373 -20.35 -13.72 -0.88
CA PHE A 373 -19.62 -12.69 -1.62
C PHE A 373 -18.34 -12.31 -0.88
N THR A 374 -17.21 -12.16 -1.60
CA THR A 374 -15.94 -11.71 -1.02
C THR A 374 -15.52 -10.38 -1.63
N ILE A 375 -15.09 -9.46 -0.76
CA ILE A 375 -14.49 -8.17 -1.10
C ILE A 375 -13.04 -8.20 -0.60
N ILE A 376 -12.12 -7.68 -1.40
CA ILE A 376 -10.75 -7.39 -0.99
C ILE A 376 -10.58 -5.87 -0.97
N SER A 377 -10.33 -5.31 0.21
CA SER A 377 -9.78 -3.95 0.36
C SER A 377 -8.29 -4.04 0.06
N ALA A 378 -7.95 -3.67 -1.18
CA ALA A 378 -6.65 -3.94 -1.77
C ALA A 378 -5.75 -2.72 -1.76
N GLY A 379 -5.15 -2.44 -0.59
CA GLY A 379 -4.01 -1.55 -0.49
C GLY A 379 -2.73 -2.21 -1.02
N PHE A 380 -1.93 -1.46 -1.77
CA PHE A 380 -0.63 -1.94 -2.25
C PHE A 380 0.54 -1.25 -1.54
N ASP A 381 0.32 -0.75 -0.33
CA ASP A 381 1.33 -0.10 0.53
C ASP A 381 2.04 -1.06 1.49
N ALA A 382 1.60 -2.32 1.59
CA ALA A 382 2.44 -3.38 2.14
C ALA A 382 3.52 -3.84 1.14
N ALA A 383 3.50 -3.31 -0.09
CA ALA A 383 4.40 -3.74 -1.15
C ALA A 383 5.85 -3.31 -0.90
N ARG A 384 6.79 -4.10 -1.41
CA ARG A 384 8.21 -3.73 -1.47
C ARG A 384 8.39 -2.34 -2.08
N GLY A 385 9.11 -1.48 -1.35
CA GLY A 385 9.42 -0.12 -1.77
C GLY A 385 8.33 0.90 -1.44
N ASP A 386 7.31 0.54 -0.67
CA ASP A 386 6.36 1.52 -0.13
C ASP A 386 6.95 2.39 0.98
N PRO A 387 6.81 3.73 0.86
CA PRO A 387 7.37 4.69 1.80
C PRO A 387 6.51 4.91 3.05
N LEU A 388 5.27 4.41 3.10
CA LEU A 388 4.42 4.46 4.28
C LEU A 388 4.44 3.11 5.02
N GLY A 389 4.23 2.01 4.30
CA GLY A 389 4.15 0.69 4.92
C GLY A 389 5.49 0.14 5.38
N HIS A 390 6.56 0.36 4.60
CA HIS A 390 7.88 -0.22 4.83
C HIS A 390 7.86 -1.75 5.04
N CYS A 391 6.99 -2.44 4.29
CA CYS A 391 6.92 -3.89 4.20
C CYS A 391 7.59 -4.39 2.90
N ASP A 392 7.57 -5.70 2.68
CA ASP A 392 8.28 -6.35 1.57
C ASP A 392 7.41 -7.33 0.76
N VAL A 393 6.08 -7.11 0.72
CA VAL A 393 5.17 -7.94 -0.09
C VAL A 393 5.46 -7.71 -1.57
N THR A 394 5.55 -8.78 -2.34
CA THR A 394 5.81 -8.72 -3.77
C THR A 394 4.52 -8.86 -4.58
N PRO A 395 4.52 -8.48 -5.88
CA PRO A 395 3.40 -8.78 -6.77
C PRO A 395 3.02 -10.27 -6.81
N VAL A 396 3.99 -11.18 -6.56
CA VAL A 396 3.72 -12.63 -6.47
C VAL A 396 2.91 -12.96 -5.22
N GLY A 397 3.26 -12.37 -4.06
CA GLY A 397 2.49 -12.51 -2.83
C GLY A 397 1.03 -12.07 -2.99
N TYR A 398 0.80 -10.90 -3.60
CA TYR A 398 -0.56 -10.43 -3.90
C TYR A 398 -1.33 -11.35 -4.85
N ALA A 399 -0.68 -11.89 -5.88
CA ALA A 399 -1.30 -12.85 -6.78
C ALA A 399 -1.70 -14.14 -6.05
N GLN A 400 -0.84 -14.67 -5.18
CA GLN A 400 -1.15 -15.85 -4.38
C GLN A 400 -2.28 -15.61 -3.37
N MET A 401 -2.26 -14.49 -2.64
CA MET A 401 -3.36 -14.12 -1.75
C MET A 401 -4.70 -14.01 -2.48
N THR A 402 -4.69 -13.46 -3.71
CA THR A 402 -5.88 -13.38 -4.56
C THR A 402 -6.37 -14.78 -4.98
N ASP A 403 -5.45 -15.66 -5.39
CA ASP A 403 -5.77 -17.02 -5.82
C ASP A 403 -6.40 -17.84 -4.67
N MET A 404 -5.82 -17.74 -3.48
CA MET A 404 -6.33 -18.37 -2.26
C MET A 404 -7.78 -17.97 -1.93
N LEU A 405 -8.16 -16.70 -2.19
CA LEU A 405 -9.52 -16.20 -1.96
C LEU A 405 -10.48 -16.43 -3.13
N SER A 406 -9.98 -16.71 -4.33
CA SER A 406 -10.78 -16.77 -5.56
C SER A 406 -11.89 -17.82 -5.52
N ASN A 407 -11.72 -18.90 -4.74
CA ASN A 407 -12.68 -20.00 -4.66
C ASN A 407 -13.63 -19.95 -3.45
N ILE A 408 -13.38 -19.09 -2.46
CA ILE A 408 -14.13 -19.07 -1.19
C ILE A 408 -15.62 -18.76 -1.39
N SER A 409 -15.96 -17.82 -2.29
CA SER A 409 -17.35 -17.46 -2.64
C SER A 409 -17.76 -17.95 -4.03
N GLY A 410 -17.24 -19.09 -4.48
CA GLY A 410 -17.54 -19.65 -5.80
C GLY A 410 -17.15 -18.71 -6.95
N GLY A 411 -16.02 -17.99 -6.83
CA GLY A 411 -15.54 -17.05 -7.84
C GLY A 411 -16.03 -15.62 -7.69
N LYS A 412 -17.04 -15.34 -6.85
CA LYS A 412 -17.62 -14.01 -6.66
C LYS A 412 -16.73 -13.12 -5.79
N LEU A 413 -15.76 -12.51 -6.44
CA LEU A 413 -14.72 -11.71 -5.80
C LEU A 413 -14.70 -10.29 -6.38
N LEU A 414 -14.76 -9.28 -5.52
CA LEU A 414 -14.55 -7.88 -5.86
C LEU A 414 -13.28 -7.37 -5.19
N VAL A 415 -12.34 -6.87 -5.98
CA VAL A 415 -11.13 -6.21 -5.48
C VAL A 415 -11.32 -4.70 -5.60
N ILE A 416 -11.05 -3.94 -4.54
CA ILE A 416 -11.22 -2.49 -4.49
C ILE A 416 -9.87 -1.86 -4.12
N LEU A 417 -9.36 -0.96 -4.95
CA LEU A 417 -8.10 -0.27 -4.66
C LEU A 417 -8.27 0.64 -3.41
N GLU A 418 -7.37 0.47 -2.42
CA GLU A 418 -7.24 1.34 -1.24
C GLU A 418 -5.95 2.17 -1.33
N GLY A 419 -4.94 1.90 -0.49
CA GLY A 419 -3.63 2.56 -0.44
C GLY A 419 -2.59 2.07 -1.47
N GLY A 420 -1.32 2.36 -1.20
CA GLY A 420 -0.17 2.14 -2.11
C GLY A 420 0.36 3.45 -2.70
N PHE A 421 1.56 3.87 -2.30
CA PHE A 421 1.97 5.27 -2.40
C PHE A 421 3.43 5.50 -2.75
N VAL A 422 3.70 6.69 -3.27
CA VAL A 422 5.05 7.07 -3.71
C VAL A 422 5.49 8.33 -3.01
N THR A 423 6.72 8.33 -2.50
CA THR A 423 7.46 9.54 -2.18
C THR A 423 8.34 9.92 -3.36
N LEU A 424 8.37 11.22 -3.68
CA LEU A 424 9.43 11.78 -4.50
C LEU A 424 10.63 11.95 -3.58
N THR A 425 11.40 10.88 -3.34
CA THR A 425 12.72 11.06 -2.71
C THR A 425 13.69 11.53 -3.77
N SER A 426 14.50 12.54 -3.45
CA SER A 426 15.51 13.16 -4.33
C SER A 426 16.65 12.23 -4.75
N SER A 427 16.59 10.94 -4.41
CA SER A 427 17.58 9.91 -4.74
C SER A 427 16.90 8.74 -5.45
N VAL A 428 16.57 8.92 -6.72
CA VAL A 428 16.20 7.80 -7.62
C VAL A 428 17.37 7.56 -8.57
N PHE A 429 17.90 6.33 -8.55
CA PHE A 429 18.90 5.83 -9.49
C PHE A 429 18.44 6.08 -10.94
N PHE A 430 19.27 6.76 -11.73
CA PHE A 430 19.05 6.99 -13.15
C PHE A 430 19.24 5.70 -13.94
N GLN A 431 18.18 5.19 -14.57
CA GLN A 431 18.32 4.23 -15.64
C GLN A 431 18.48 4.99 -16.96
N VAL A 432 19.72 5.17 -17.40
CA VAL A 432 20.07 5.74 -18.69
C VAL A 432 19.66 4.73 -19.77
N ILE A 433 18.61 5.02 -20.53
CA ILE A 433 18.36 4.34 -21.81
C ILE A 433 19.25 5.05 -22.84
N PHE A 434 20.32 4.38 -23.29
CA PHE A 434 21.11 4.85 -24.42
C PHE A 434 20.31 4.64 -25.71
N HIS A 435 19.80 5.72 -26.27
CA HIS A 435 19.59 5.82 -27.71
C HIS A 435 20.36 7.05 -28.19
N GLU A 436 21.04 6.91 -29.31
CA GLU A 436 22.07 7.81 -29.86
C GLU A 436 21.88 9.29 -29.49
N ASN A 437 22.81 9.80 -28.68
CA ASN A 437 23.11 11.22 -28.43
C ASN A 437 22.05 12.12 -27.76
N SER A 438 21.16 11.61 -26.89
CA SER A 438 20.38 12.49 -26.00
C SER A 438 20.15 11.88 -24.62
N LEU A 439 20.67 12.55 -23.58
CA LEU A 439 20.41 12.22 -22.17
C LEU A 439 18.97 12.62 -21.82
N HIS A 440 18.06 11.64 -21.68
CA HIS A 440 16.71 11.86 -21.14
C HIS A 440 16.61 11.31 -19.71
N TYR A 441 16.16 12.16 -18.79
CA TYR A 441 15.91 11.82 -17.40
C TYR A 441 14.41 11.56 -17.17
N ILE A 442 14.02 10.28 -17.00
CA ILE A 442 12.66 9.91 -16.58
C ILE A 442 12.67 9.71 -15.06
N TYR A 443 11.96 10.57 -14.32
CA TYR A 443 11.69 10.37 -12.90
C TYR A 443 10.66 9.25 -12.71
N CYS A 444 11.09 7.99 -12.85
CA CYS A 444 10.27 6.85 -12.46
C CYS A 444 10.58 6.53 -11.00
N SER A 445 9.87 7.17 -10.07
CA SER A 445 10.00 6.82 -8.65
C SER A 445 9.60 5.35 -8.47
N TYR A 446 10.43 4.59 -7.75
CA TYR A 446 10.37 3.13 -7.66
C TYR A 446 8.99 2.55 -7.28
N ASN A 447 8.14 3.32 -6.58
CA ASN A 447 6.90 2.79 -6.04
C ASN A 447 5.68 2.81 -7.02
N LEU A 448 5.57 3.73 -7.98
CA LEU A 448 4.44 3.69 -8.93
C LEU A 448 4.47 2.38 -9.72
N ARG A 449 5.68 1.82 -9.88
CA ARG A 449 5.91 0.49 -10.42
C ARG A 449 5.41 -0.63 -9.49
N SER A 450 5.58 -0.53 -8.17
CA SER A 450 5.09 -1.51 -7.19
C SER A 450 3.57 -1.64 -7.24
N ILE A 451 2.83 -0.54 -7.10
CA ILE A 451 1.36 -0.57 -7.14
C ILE A 451 0.84 -1.08 -8.50
N SER A 452 1.49 -0.67 -9.60
CA SER A 452 1.11 -1.09 -10.95
C SER A 452 1.38 -2.57 -11.19
N SER A 453 2.53 -3.07 -10.73
CA SER A 453 2.91 -4.49 -10.86
C SER A 453 2.00 -5.37 -10.01
N SER A 454 1.73 -4.97 -8.77
CA SER A 454 0.84 -5.70 -7.86
C SER A 454 -0.60 -5.73 -8.37
N ALA A 455 -1.18 -4.58 -8.77
CA ALA A 455 -2.52 -4.54 -9.34
C ALA A 455 -2.63 -5.37 -10.64
N THR A 456 -1.61 -5.30 -11.50
CA THR A 456 -1.55 -6.12 -12.72
C THR A 456 -1.50 -7.61 -12.39
N ALA A 457 -0.72 -8.02 -11.38
CA ALA A 457 -0.63 -9.41 -10.94
C ALA A 457 -1.97 -9.93 -10.37
N VAL A 458 -2.64 -9.12 -9.55
CA VAL A 458 -3.98 -9.44 -9.02
C VAL A 458 -4.99 -9.62 -10.14
N ILE A 459 -5.06 -8.70 -11.11
CA ILE A 459 -6.04 -8.77 -12.20
C ILE A 459 -5.76 -9.98 -13.12
N LYS A 460 -4.50 -10.38 -13.32
CA LYS A 460 -4.17 -11.61 -14.04
C LYS A 460 -4.77 -12.85 -13.37
N VAL A 461 -4.76 -12.93 -12.04
CA VAL A 461 -5.42 -14.02 -11.30
C VAL A 461 -6.93 -13.97 -11.48
N LEU A 462 -7.54 -12.79 -11.43
CA LEU A 462 -8.99 -12.64 -11.71
C LEU A 462 -9.37 -13.15 -13.11
N LEU A 463 -8.49 -12.94 -14.10
CA LEU A 463 -8.61 -13.44 -15.47
C LEU A 463 -8.32 -14.95 -15.61
N GLY A 464 -7.94 -15.64 -14.54
CA GLY A 464 -7.70 -17.08 -14.50
C GLY A 464 -6.26 -17.50 -14.78
N GLU A 465 -5.29 -16.59 -14.75
CA GLU A 465 -3.88 -16.95 -14.80
C GLU A 465 -3.42 -17.50 -13.45
N ASN A 466 -2.69 -18.60 -13.46
CA ASN A 466 -2.08 -19.12 -12.23
C ASN A 466 -0.93 -18.19 -11.80
N PRO A 467 -0.79 -17.89 -10.49
CA PRO A 467 0.37 -17.16 -9.98
C PRO A 467 1.64 -17.95 -10.27
N SER A 468 2.38 -17.56 -11.32
CA SER A 468 3.56 -18.25 -11.82
C SER A 468 4.80 -17.90 -10.98
N ALA A 469 4.86 -18.41 -9.75
CA ALA A 469 6.07 -18.65 -8.95
C ALA A 469 5.64 -19.22 -7.59
N GLU A 470 6.24 -20.32 -7.16
CA GLU A 470 6.25 -20.66 -5.73
C GLU A 470 6.90 -19.50 -5.00
N VAL A 471 6.27 -19.01 -3.92
CA VAL A 471 7.00 -18.12 -3.01
C VAL A 471 8.16 -18.97 -2.50
N ALA A 472 9.38 -18.42 -2.58
CA ALA A 472 10.58 -19.15 -2.21
C ALA A 472 10.36 -19.84 -0.86
N ASP A 473 10.72 -21.12 -0.78
CA ASP A 473 10.55 -22.07 0.34
C ASP A 473 11.30 -21.62 1.61
N ILE A 474 10.99 -20.42 2.06
CA ILE A 474 11.60 -19.68 3.15
C ILE A 474 10.55 -19.66 4.26
N ALA A 475 10.94 -20.15 5.43
CA ALA A 475 10.07 -20.15 6.60
C ALA A 475 9.56 -18.73 6.93
N PRO A 476 8.35 -18.59 7.48
CA PRO A 476 7.86 -17.31 7.96
C PRO A 476 8.81 -16.70 9.00
N SER A 477 8.74 -15.39 9.18
CA SER A 477 9.50 -14.72 10.22
C SER A 477 9.01 -15.13 11.60
N ARG A 478 9.90 -15.06 12.59
CA ARG A 478 9.52 -15.34 13.99
C ARG A 478 8.43 -14.39 14.49
N ALA A 479 8.49 -13.12 14.08
CA ALA A 479 7.50 -12.11 14.43
C ALA A 479 6.13 -12.43 13.79
N GLY A 480 6.10 -12.81 12.52
CA GLY A 480 4.90 -13.25 11.82
C GLY A 480 4.29 -14.50 12.46
N LEU A 481 5.09 -15.51 12.77
CA LEU A 481 4.64 -16.73 13.45
C LEU A 481 4.05 -16.43 14.84
N GLN A 482 4.70 -15.58 15.64
CA GLN A 482 4.20 -15.19 16.95
C GLN A 482 2.86 -14.44 16.84
N THR A 483 2.75 -13.50 15.89
CA THR A 483 1.52 -12.75 15.61
C THR A 483 0.37 -13.71 15.27
N VAL A 484 0.59 -14.63 14.33
CA VAL A 484 -0.42 -15.63 13.93
C VAL A 484 -0.85 -16.50 15.12
N MET A 485 0.09 -16.97 15.94
CA MET A 485 -0.24 -17.76 17.13
C MET A 485 -1.05 -16.98 18.17
N GLU A 486 -0.80 -15.68 18.33
CA GLU A 486 -1.57 -14.82 19.23
C GLU A 486 -3.01 -14.66 18.74
N VAL A 487 -3.20 -14.33 17.47
CA VAL A 487 -4.53 -14.22 16.85
C VAL A 487 -5.30 -15.53 17.00
N LEU A 488 -4.67 -16.67 16.73
CA LEU A 488 -5.29 -17.99 16.87
C LEU A 488 -5.72 -18.30 18.30
N LYS A 489 -4.96 -17.87 19.33
CA LYS A 489 -5.34 -18.07 20.73
C LYS A 489 -6.61 -17.31 21.10
N ILE A 490 -6.84 -16.15 20.49
CA ILE A 490 -8.03 -15.33 20.71
C ILE A 490 -9.19 -15.89 19.87
N GLN A 491 -8.96 -16.10 18.57
CA GLN A 491 -10.01 -16.46 17.62
C GLN A 491 -10.54 -17.88 17.78
N LYS A 492 -9.80 -18.80 18.39
CA LYS A 492 -10.28 -20.18 18.67
C LYS A 492 -11.54 -20.23 19.52
N ASP A 493 -11.81 -19.18 20.30
CA ASP A 493 -12.98 -19.11 21.18
C ASP A 493 -14.26 -18.81 20.36
N PHE A 494 -14.11 -18.28 19.14
CA PHE A 494 -15.20 -17.95 18.21
C PHE A 494 -15.26 -18.88 17.00
N TRP A 495 -14.10 -19.38 16.55
CA TRP A 495 -13.93 -20.21 15.35
C TRP A 495 -13.23 -21.54 15.71
N PRO A 496 -13.98 -22.59 16.05
CA PRO A 496 -13.40 -23.89 16.40
C PRO A 496 -12.46 -24.46 15.32
N GLY A 497 -12.70 -24.14 14.03
CA GLY A 497 -11.89 -24.57 12.91
C GLY A 497 -10.41 -24.16 12.99
N VAL A 498 -10.07 -23.09 13.71
CA VAL A 498 -8.68 -22.63 13.82
C VAL A 498 -7.87 -23.35 14.90
N GLY A 499 -8.52 -24.15 15.76
CA GLY A 499 -7.84 -24.85 16.86
C GLY A 499 -6.75 -25.81 16.38
N ALA A 500 -6.97 -26.49 15.25
CA ALA A 500 -5.99 -27.38 14.64
C ALA A 500 -4.75 -26.63 14.13
N SER A 501 -4.95 -25.47 13.50
CA SER A 501 -3.85 -24.57 13.07
C SER A 501 -2.98 -24.16 14.25
N LEU A 502 -3.58 -23.82 15.39
CA LEU A 502 -2.83 -23.45 16.59
C LEU A 502 -1.94 -24.59 17.09
N THR A 503 -2.47 -25.82 17.17
CA THR A 503 -1.67 -26.98 17.60
C THR A 503 -0.52 -27.26 16.64
N GLN A 504 -0.75 -27.16 15.32
CA GLN A 504 0.29 -27.34 14.31
C GLN A 504 1.42 -26.30 14.49
N LEU A 505 1.08 -25.02 14.63
CA LEU A 505 2.07 -23.95 14.76
C LEU A 505 2.81 -23.97 16.11
N GLN A 506 2.15 -24.40 17.19
CA GLN A 506 2.81 -24.61 18.48
C GLN A 506 3.95 -25.62 18.39
N SER A 507 3.75 -26.73 17.66
CA SER A 507 4.81 -27.72 17.44
C SER A 507 6.00 -27.16 16.66
N LEU A 508 5.75 -26.30 15.66
CA LEU A 508 6.80 -25.62 14.90
C LEU A 508 7.57 -24.61 15.77
N TRP A 509 6.88 -23.85 16.61
CA TRP A 509 7.50 -22.89 17.52
C TRP A 509 8.44 -23.55 18.55
N GLU A 510 8.07 -24.71 19.08
CA GLU A 510 8.92 -25.48 19.98
C GLU A 510 10.25 -25.89 19.32
N GLY A 511 10.22 -26.20 18.02
CA GLY A 511 11.42 -26.45 17.20
C GLY A 511 12.35 -25.22 17.13
N PHE A 512 11.81 -24.05 16.81
CA PHE A 512 12.58 -22.79 16.78
C PHE A 512 13.22 -22.46 18.15
N SER A 513 12.49 -22.67 19.25
CA SER A 513 13.03 -22.41 20.59
C SER A 513 14.17 -23.37 20.96
N TYR A 514 14.18 -24.59 20.42
CA TYR A 514 15.26 -25.55 20.65
C TYR A 514 16.54 -25.15 19.91
N ASP A 515 16.41 -24.74 18.64
CA ASP A 515 17.53 -24.30 17.80
C ASP A 515 18.18 -23.02 18.36
N ASP A 516 17.39 -22.07 18.86
CA ASP A 516 17.91 -20.90 19.57
C ASP A 516 18.73 -21.29 20.80
N LYS A 517 18.22 -22.22 21.62
CA LYS A 517 18.96 -22.72 22.80
C LYS A 517 20.23 -23.48 22.41
N ALA A 518 20.23 -24.18 21.27
CA ALA A 518 21.40 -24.86 20.73
C ALA A 518 22.43 -23.86 20.17
N ALA A 519 21.99 -22.84 19.44
CA ALA A 519 22.81 -21.76 18.93
C ALA A 519 23.41 -20.90 20.05
N GLU A 520 22.63 -20.56 21.08
CA GLU A 520 23.08 -19.81 22.24
C GLU A 520 24.06 -20.63 23.11
N LYS A 521 23.83 -21.95 23.24
CA LYS A 521 24.81 -22.87 23.85
C LYS A 521 26.09 -22.95 23.02
N GLY A 522 25.99 -23.01 21.69
CA GLY A 522 27.14 -22.99 20.77
C GLY A 522 27.94 -21.68 20.85
N HIS A 523 27.27 -20.54 20.97
CA HIS A 523 27.89 -19.23 21.17
C HIS A 523 28.57 -19.11 22.55
N LYS A 524 27.94 -19.63 23.62
CA LYS A 524 28.56 -19.73 24.95
C LYS A 524 29.75 -20.69 24.97
N MET A 525 29.72 -21.77 24.17
CA MET A 525 30.82 -22.72 24.03
C MET A 525 32.00 -22.12 23.24
N ARG A 526 31.72 -21.36 22.16
CA ARG A 526 32.72 -20.58 21.41
C ARG A 526 33.36 -19.47 22.26
N ARG A 527 32.57 -18.74 23.06
CA ARG A 527 33.09 -17.76 24.03
C ARG A 527 33.91 -18.39 25.17
N ARG A 528 33.68 -19.66 25.49
CA ARG A 528 34.55 -20.42 26.43
C ARG A 528 35.82 -20.99 25.77
N ALA A 529 35.87 -21.06 24.44
CA ALA A 529 37.01 -21.62 23.71
C ALA A 529 38.07 -20.57 23.32
N GLU A 530 37.77 -19.28 23.37
CA GLU A 530 38.74 -18.20 23.17
C GLU A 530 39.24 -17.68 24.52
N ALA A 531 40.21 -18.38 25.10
CA ALA A 531 41.05 -17.81 26.13
C ALA A 531 41.76 -16.57 25.54
N PRO A 532 41.71 -15.40 26.22
CA PRO A 532 42.30 -14.21 25.65
C PRO A 532 43.82 -14.38 25.48
N VAL A 533 44.40 -13.81 24.43
CA VAL A 533 45.77 -14.08 23.94
C VAL A 533 46.87 -13.95 25.01
N TRP A 534 46.61 -13.21 26.10
CA TRP A 534 47.53 -13.07 27.24
C TRP A 534 47.61 -14.31 28.16
N TRP A 535 46.70 -15.27 28.06
CA TRP A 535 46.75 -16.54 28.80
C TRP A 535 47.69 -17.60 28.19
N LYS A 536 48.15 -17.42 26.94
CA LYS A 536 49.17 -18.29 26.31
C LYS A 536 50.61 -17.96 26.72
N TRP A 537 50.83 -16.98 27.59
CA TRP A 537 52.16 -16.60 28.10
C TRP A 537 52.31 -16.92 29.60
N GLY A 538 52.11 -18.21 29.93
CA GLY A 538 52.41 -18.75 31.23
C GLY A 538 53.91 -18.74 31.56
N ARG A 539 54.25 -18.15 32.71
CA ARG A 539 55.36 -18.54 33.60
C ARG A 539 56.80 -18.65 33.03
N LYS A 540 57.20 -17.80 32.08
CA LYS A 540 58.63 -17.63 31.74
C LYS A 540 59.17 -16.19 31.77
N ARG A 541 58.40 -15.18 32.20
CA ARG A 541 58.87 -13.79 32.27
C ARG A 541 59.07 -13.21 33.68
N LEU A 542 58.63 -13.92 34.74
CA LEU A 542 58.82 -13.48 36.13
C LEU A 542 60.23 -13.74 36.70
N LEU A 543 61.01 -14.65 36.09
CA LEU A 543 62.42 -14.86 36.47
C LEU A 543 63.38 -13.91 35.74
N TYR A 544 62.98 -13.34 34.59
CA TYR A 544 63.82 -12.43 33.81
C TYR A 544 63.74 -10.97 34.31
N HIS A 545 62.59 -10.57 34.88
CA HIS A 545 62.41 -9.21 35.39
C HIS A 545 63.04 -8.98 36.77
N HIS A 546 63.18 -10.03 37.60
CA HIS A 546 63.82 -9.93 38.92
C HIS A 546 65.36 -9.91 38.86
N PHE A 547 65.96 -10.53 37.82
CA PHE A 547 67.40 -10.50 37.59
C PHE A 547 67.89 -9.16 36.99
N ILE A 548 67.12 -8.54 36.10
CA ILE A 548 67.52 -7.28 35.45
C ILE A 548 67.32 -6.04 36.34
N THR A 549 66.29 -6.03 37.21
CA THR A 549 66.07 -4.93 38.15
C THR A 549 67.05 -4.89 39.32
N ARG A 550 67.68 -6.03 39.68
CA ARG A 550 68.78 -6.07 40.66
C ARG A 550 70.12 -5.60 40.08
N HIS A 551 70.38 -5.80 38.78
CA HIS A 551 71.60 -5.30 38.13
C HIS A 551 71.55 -3.80 37.77
N LEU A 552 70.38 -3.24 37.48
CA LEU A 552 70.24 -1.81 37.15
C LEU A 552 70.16 -0.89 38.37
N ARG A 553 69.79 -1.39 39.56
CA ARG A 553 69.88 -0.64 40.84
C ARG A 553 71.28 -0.63 41.47
N ALA A 554 72.16 -1.55 41.09
CA ALA A 554 73.57 -1.55 41.53
C ALA A 554 74.46 -0.61 40.70
N LYS A 555 74.07 -0.30 39.45
CA LYS A 555 74.84 0.60 38.57
C LYS A 555 74.50 2.10 38.76
N ARG A 556 73.27 2.45 39.18
CA ARG A 556 72.85 3.84 39.48
C ARG A 556 73.27 4.41 40.85
N LYS A 557 73.88 3.61 41.74
CA LYS A 557 74.45 4.07 43.03
C LYS A 557 75.97 4.29 43.00
N ARG A 558 76.63 4.14 41.85
CA ARG A 558 78.07 4.41 41.65
C ARG A 558 78.38 5.60 40.73
N GLU A 559 77.37 6.32 40.24
CA GLU A 559 77.53 7.52 39.39
C GLU A 559 76.92 8.81 40.01
N GLN A 560 76.68 8.79 41.33
CA GLN A 560 76.40 9.97 42.16
C GLN A 560 77.25 9.93 43.44
N LYS A 561 78.56 9.85 43.26
CA LYS A 561 79.56 10.20 44.27
C LYS A 561 80.67 11.00 43.61
#